data_AF-A0A358D4G6-F1
#
_entry.id   AF-A0A358D4G6-F1
#
_cell.length_a   1.000
_cell.length_b   1.000
_cell.length_c   1.000
_cell.angle_alpha   90.00
_cell.angle_beta   90.00
_cell.angle_gamma   90.00
#
_symmetry.space_group_name_H-M   'P 1'
#
loop_
_entity.id
_entity.type
_entity.pdbx_description
1 polymer ?
#
loop_
_entity_poly.entity_id
_entity_poly.type
_entity_poly.pdbx_seq_one_letter_code
_entity_poly.pdbx_strand_id
1 'polypeptide(L)'
;MTVTALESLLVMEIGTSVAGSYAAKLFADYGSEVHVLGSDHTPSQTLFFDASKHVGDSDLSTQADVIIQSSGSGPLDTPLEPLRPDQIVLRITPFAGTGPYADWKSTDLVDAAIGGHLRLSGDPKREPLNGVPDLVHMAAGVTGFIGALAALMTRARTGRGQLVETSHQEVIAALHQFSLLRYTHTGSILNRMGNRYSGPGTPIGAYECADGWIGLAISQSDQMERLLEVTGLVTLLDHEEVDTIYDVMTNQELLDSHLIPYLKTQPRDDLVDLFQALRLPVAPISDIDDLLEDPHFEERDFWDETTDGVKSPGPPFRLSHHKWELGPKKRSGMFASSDEPVTHLADGPLTGLRVLDMTRVWAGPLAARVLADLGAEVLMTEVPWTRTPLEVPQSYVNSTHFFPDDHAGERPWNRTGFHNKYANNKMSTVIELDKPAGRDFFVRMLPKVDVVIENYAPRVMPNFGLDETELKQHNPDLTYVTMPGYGRTGPYKDWVAYGPTIDGHAGHTWLTGYRDDIPWKCGIAWPDPTAGLHAAAATIVALLDRQCCGITGQTVEVA
;
A
#
# COMPACT_ATOMS: atom_id res chain seq x y z
N MET A 1 11.35 18.03 -18.63
CA MET A 1 11.55 18.85 -17.43
C MET A 1 10.60 18.33 -16.40
N THR A 2 11.09 18.07 -15.20
CA THR A 2 10.22 17.82 -14.04
C THR A 2 9.40 19.09 -13.80
N VAL A 3 8.09 18.94 -13.64
CA VAL A 3 7.19 20.03 -13.25
C VAL A 3 6.41 19.54 -12.05
N THR A 4 6.69 20.09 -10.87
CA THR A 4 6.00 19.71 -9.64
C THR A 4 5.88 20.87 -8.67
N ALA A 5 4.76 20.95 -7.95
CA ALA A 5 4.54 21.96 -6.93
C ALA A 5 5.57 21.89 -5.80
N LEU A 6 6.11 20.69 -5.53
CA LEU A 6 7.05 20.45 -4.45
C LEU A 6 8.41 21.15 -4.69
N GLU A 7 8.79 21.45 -5.93
CA GLU A 7 10.05 22.16 -6.25
C GLU A 7 10.12 23.56 -5.63
N SER A 8 8.97 24.12 -5.27
CA SER A 8 8.82 25.44 -4.64
C SER A 8 8.90 25.42 -3.13
N LEU A 9 9.15 24.28 -2.50
CA LEU A 9 9.18 24.12 -1.06
C LEU A 9 10.61 24.03 -0.51
N LEU A 10 10.84 24.74 0.59
CA LEU A 10 11.95 24.49 1.50
C LEU A 10 11.44 23.62 2.67
N VAL A 11 12.05 22.47 2.89
CA VAL A 11 11.71 21.54 3.96
C VAL A 11 12.87 21.41 4.94
N MET A 12 12.55 21.47 6.24
CA MET A 12 13.52 21.25 7.32
C MET A 12 13.19 19.94 8.03
N GLU A 13 14.11 18.98 8.01
CA GLU A 13 14.05 17.76 8.81
C GLU A 13 14.80 17.96 10.13
N ILE A 14 14.11 17.72 11.24
CA ILE A 14 14.62 17.82 12.60
C ILE A 14 14.36 16.50 13.33
N GLY A 15 15.43 15.81 13.69
CA GLY A 15 15.40 14.44 14.22
C GLY A 15 15.54 13.38 13.12
N THR A 16 16.10 12.24 13.49
CA THR A 16 16.56 11.18 12.56
C THR A 16 15.81 9.86 12.75
N SER A 17 14.49 9.93 13.02
CA SER A 17 13.69 8.71 13.06
C SER A 17 13.47 8.18 11.64
N VAL A 18 13.41 6.86 11.47
CA VAL A 18 13.13 6.24 10.16
C VAL A 18 11.85 6.83 9.52
N ALA A 19 10.82 7.08 10.32
CA ALA A 19 9.56 7.65 9.84
C ALA A 19 9.73 9.10 9.34
N GLY A 20 10.41 9.96 10.11
CA GLY A 20 10.68 11.34 9.71
C GLY A 20 11.59 11.41 8.48
N SER A 21 12.65 10.62 8.48
CA SER A 21 13.62 10.58 7.40
C SER A 21 13.04 10.01 6.10
N TYR A 22 12.10 9.07 6.17
CA TYR A 22 11.37 8.61 4.99
C TYR A 22 10.38 9.65 4.46
N ALA A 23 9.64 10.35 5.33
CA ALA A 23 8.76 11.46 4.91
C ALA A 23 9.57 12.58 4.22
N ALA A 24 10.72 12.95 4.80
CA ALA A 24 11.63 13.94 4.23
C ALA A 24 12.26 13.46 2.92
N LYS A 25 12.61 12.16 2.82
CA LYS A 25 13.08 11.53 1.57
C LYS A 25 12.04 11.68 0.47
N LEU A 26 10.75 11.45 0.75
CA LEU A 26 9.70 11.61 -0.25
C LEU A 26 9.58 13.07 -0.73
N PHE A 27 9.64 14.07 0.16
CA PHE A 27 9.72 15.46 -0.27
C PHE A 27 10.94 15.74 -1.17
N ALA A 28 12.11 15.24 -0.77
CA ALA A 28 13.34 15.44 -1.53
C ALA A 28 13.29 14.76 -2.89
N ASP A 29 12.95 13.47 -2.94
CA ASP A 29 12.94 12.66 -4.17
C ASP A 29 11.93 13.18 -5.21
N TYR A 30 10.87 13.87 -4.77
CA TYR A 30 9.87 14.48 -5.64
C TYR A 30 9.97 16.01 -5.78
N GLY A 31 11.14 16.59 -5.46
CA GLY A 31 11.53 17.91 -5.97
C GLY A 31 11.85 18.98 -4.92
N SER A 32 11.46 18.82 -3.67
CA SER A 32 11.70 19.83 -2.62
C SER A 32 13.18 20.00 -2.30
N GLU A 33 13.57 21.22 -1.90
CA GLU A 33 14.84 21.44 -1.21
C GLU A 33 14.70 21.02 0.25
N VAL A 34 15.41 19.97 0.66
CA VAL A 34 15.32 19.40 2.01
C VAL A 34 16.65 19.52 2.73
N HIS A 35 16.64 20.11 3.92
CA HIS A 35 17.80 20.22 4.81
C HIS A 35 17.60 19.38 6.07
N VAL A 36 18.63 18.66 6.49
CA VAL A 36 18.63 17.85 7.72
C VAL A 36 19.45 18.55 8.79
N LEU A 37 18.86 18.83 9.96
CA LEU A 37 19.56 19.41 11.12
C LEU A 37 20.25 18.32 11.93
N GLY A 38 21.55 18.12 11.71
CA GLY A 38 22.34 17.11 12.43
C GLY A 38 21.87 15.69 12.09
N SER A 39 22.61 14.99 11.22
CA SER A 39 22.32 13.58 10.92
C SER A 39 23.18 12.67 11.79
N ASP A 40 22.53 11.82 12.58
CA ASP A 40 23.15 10.72 13.35
C ASP A 40 23.03 9.37 12.62
N HIS A 41 22.66 9.38 11.34
CA HIS A 41 22.47 8.16 10.55
C HIS A 41 23.77 7.36 10.38
N THR A 42 23.62 6.04 10.33
CA THR A 42 24.68 5.16 9.84
C THR A 42 24.98 5.45 8.36
N PRO A 43 26.16 5.04 7.83
CA PRO A 43 26.48 5.24 6.41
C PRO A 43 25.42 4.68 5.45
N SER A 44 24.89 3.47 5.73
CA SER A 44 23.84 2.87 4.91
C SER A 44 22.52 3.64 4.96
N GLN A 45 22.12 4.11 6.15
CA GLN A 45 20.93 4.95 6.30
C GLN A 45 21.10 6.29 5.58
N THR A 46 22.29 6.88 5.61
CA THR A 46 22.60 8.13 4.88
C THR A 46 22.43 7.92 3.37
N LEU A 47 22.92 6.81 2.83
CA LEU A 47 22.80 6.49 1.40
C LEU A 47 21.35 6.25 0.95
N PHE A 48 20.48 5.77 1.84
CA PHE A 48 19.07 5.54 1.51
C PHE A 48 18.20 6.77 1.76
N PHE A 49 18.23 7.31 2.98
CA PHE A 49 17.36 8.40 3.41
C PHE A 49 17.84 9.78 2.93
N ASP A 50 19.14 10.02 2.92
CA ASP A 50 19.68 11.38 2.78
C ASP A 50 20.31 11.66 1.42
N ALA A 51 20.31 10.69 0.48
CA ALA A 51 20.89 10.83 -0.85
C ALA A 51 20.37 12.05 -1.63
N SER A 52 19.13 12.48 -1.38
CA SER A 52 18.51 13.64 -2.01
C SER A 52 18.45 14.90 -1.13
N LYS A 53 19.15 14.91 0.01
CA LYS A 53 19.03 15.98 1.03
C LYS A 53 20.34 16.73 1.23
N HIS A 54 20.24 17.97 1.72
CA HIS A 54 21.38 18.74 2.21
C HIS A 54 21.58 18.43 3.69
N VAL A 55 22.68 17.76 4.04
CA VAL A 55 23.00 17.42 5.44
C VAL A 55 23.95 18.48 6.01
N GLY A 56 23.62 19.07 7.16
CA GLY A 56 24.48 20.04 7.84
C GLY A 56 23.94 20.54 9.18
N ASP A 57 24.57 21.59 9.71
CA ASP A 57 24.25 22.15 11.04
C ASP A 57 23.44 23.46 10.98
N SER A 58 22.98 23.87 9.79
CA SER A 58 22.26 25.12 9.60
C SER A 58 20.76 24.95 9.89
N ASP A 59 20.26 25.62 10.93
CA ASP A 59 18.83 25.65 11.22
C ASP A 59 18.10 26.67 10.32
N LEU A 60 17.29 26.15 9.39
CA LEU A 60 16.45 26.94 8.47
C LEU A 60 14.97 26.90 8.84
N SER A 61 14.60 26.44 10.04
CA SER A 61 13.20 26.29 10.49
C SER A 61 12.37 27.57 10.34
N THR A 62 12.95 28.74 10.57
CA THR A 62 12.27 30.04 10.42
C THR A 62 11.93 30.41 8.97
N GLN A 63 12.62 29.80 7.99
CA GLN A 63 12.43 30.03 6.55
C GLN A 63 11.69 28.89 5.86
N ALA A 64 11.72 27.68 6.44
CA ALA A 64 11.14 26.48 5.88
C ALA A 64 9.62 26.62 5.69
N ASP A 65 9.12 26.10 4.58
CA ASP A 65 7.69 25.96 4.27
C ASP A 65 7.07 24.80 5.05
N VAL A 66 7.83 23.70 5.18
CA VAL A 66 7.46 22.51 5.94
C VAL A 66 8.58 22.18 6.91
N ILE A 67 8.25 21.95 8.18
CA ILE A 67 9.16 21.38 9.17
C ILE A 67 8.70 19.96 9.47
N ILE A 68 9.58 18.98 9.34
CA ILE A 68 9.35 17.60 9.73
C ILE A 68 10.13 17.37 11.01
N GLN A 69 9.43 17.30 12.13
CA GLN A 69 10.00 17.03 13.44
C GLN A 69 9.67 15.61 13.86
N SER A 70 10.67 14.79 14.12
CA SER A 70 10.45 13.36 14.41
C SER A 70 11.29 12.83 15.57
N SER A 71 10.77 11.79 16.23
CA SER A 71 11.50 11.02 17.24
C SER A 71 11.21 9.53 17.04
N GLY A 72 12.25 8.70 17.06
CA GLY A 72 12.13 7.25 16.86
C GLY A 72 11.86 6.47 18.13
N SER A 73 12.26 6.99 19.29
CA SER A 73 12.30 6.21 20.53
C SER A 73 11.49 6.77 21.69
N GLY A 74 10.86 7.94 21.55
CA GLY A 74 10.10 8.56 22.64
C GLY A 74 9.42 9.88 22.23
N PRO A 75 8.96 10.69 23.20
CA PRO A 75 8.38 12.00 22.92
C PRO A 75 9.40 12.96 22.29
N LEU A 76 8.90 14.06 21.73
CA LEU A 76 9.72 15.19 21.29
C LEU A 76 10.15 16.01 22.52
N ASP A 77 11.44 16.30 22.66
CA ASP A 77 11.95 17.11 23.77
C ASP A 77 11.41 18.55 23.76
N THR A 78 11.22 19.13 22.58
CA THR A 78 10.66 20.47 22.39
C THR A 78 9.80 20.50 21.12
N PRO A 79 8.49 20.19 21.23
CA PRO A 79 7.59 20.24 20.09
C PRO A 79 7.52 21.65 19.46
N LEU A 80 7.71 21.74 18.15
CA LEU A 80 7.73 23.01 17.42
C LEU A 80 6.32 23.40 16.96
N GLU A 81 5.93 24.64 17.17
CA GLU A 81 4.69 25.22 16.62
C GLU A 81 4.97 25.98 15.32
N PRO A 82 4.00 26.08 14.38
CA PRO A 82 4.14 26.92 13.20
C PRO A 82 4.47 28.38 13.57
N LEU A 83 5.58 28.89 13.05
CA LEU A 83 6.05 30.26 13.30
C LEU A 83 5.40 31.28 12.37
N ARG A 84 4.88 30.83 11.23
CA ARG A 84 4.19 31.64 10.23
C ARG A 84 2.81 31.06 9.92
N PRO A 85 1.80 31.89 9.56
CA PRO A 85 0.45 31.41 9.28
C PRO A 85 0.33 30.42 8.11
N ASP A 86 1.31 30.42 7.22
CA ASP A 86 1.42 29.59 6.02
C ASP A 86 2.33 28.37 6.20
N GLN A 87 3.05 28.28 7.33
CA GLN A 87 4.00 27.21 7.61
C GLN A 87 3.30 25.93 8.06
N ILE A 88 3.83 24.79 7.62
CA ILE A 88 3.36 23.46 8.02
C ILE A 88 4.40 22.85 8.96
N VAL A 89 3.94 22.28 10.07
CA VAL A 89 4.80 21.46 10.95
C VAL A 89 4.21 20.06 11.00
N LEU A 90 4.99 19.07 10.59
CA LEU A 90 4.67 17.65 10.70
C LEU A 90 5.42 17.06 11.90
N ARG A 91 4.69 16.49 12.85
CA ARG A 91 5.24 15.76 14.00
C ARG A 91 5.01 14.26 13.82
N ILE A 92 6.07 13.47 13.97
CA ILE A 92 6.00 12.00 13.95
C ILE A 92 6.69 11.45 15.20
N THR A 93 5.93 10.77 16.06
CA THR A 93 6.44 10.14 17.29
C THR A 93 5.84 8.74 17.48
N PRO A 94 6.31 7.93 18.44
CA PRO A 94 5.69 6.63 18.66
C PRO A 94 4.24 6.70 19.17
N PHE A 95 3.91 7.69 20.02
CA PHE A 95 2.65 7.74 20.78
C PHE A 95 1.93 9.10 20.77
N ALA A 96 2.16 9.93 19.74
CA ALA A 96 1.64 11.29 19.61
C ALA A 96 2.07 12.23 20.76
N GLY A 97 1.63 13.50 20.72
CA GLY A 97 1.94 14.49 21.75
C GLY A 97 0.96 14.49 22.93
N THR A 98 -0.10 13.69 22.86
CA THR A 98 -1.19 13.67 23.87
C THR A 98 -1.67 12.25 24.17
N GLY A 99 -2.39 12.09 25.28
CA GLY A 99 -2.95 10.80 25.69
C GLY A 99 -2.11 10.05 26.73
N PRO A 100 -2.55 8.87 27.15
CA PRO A 100 -1.96 8.15 28.30
C PRO A 100 -0.55 7.59 28.03
N TYR A 101 -0.13 7.52 26.77
CA TYR A 101 1.15 6.95 26.33
C TYR A 101 2.12 7.99 25.77
N ALA A 102 1.79 9.29 25.80
CA ALA A 102 2.59 10.36 25.17
C ALA A 102 4.06 10.37 25.64
N ASP A 103 4.32 10.02 26.91
CA ASP A 103 5.67 9.99 27.49
C ASP A 103 6.38 8.62 27.35
N TRP A 104 5.78 7.65 26.67
CA TRP A 104 6.35 6.31 26.52
C TRP A 104 7.51 6.29 25.53
N LYS A 105 8.38 5.30 25.70
CA LYS A 105 9.47 5.00 24.76
C LYS A 105 9.10 3.81 23.90
N SER A 106 9.63 3.80 22.68
CA SER A 106 9.38 2.72 21.73
C SER A 106 10.62 2.29 20.97
N THR A 107 10.47 1.15 20.31
CA THR A 107 11.33 0.57 19.29
C THR A 107 10.42 -0.10 18.26
N ASP A 108 10.97 -0.51 17.11
CA ASP A 108 10.20 -1.25 16.10
C ASP A 108 9.40 -2.44 16.70
N LEU A 109 10.05 -3.22 17.57
CA LEU A 109 9.40 -4.35 18.24
C LEU A 109 8.26 -3.90 19.19
N VAL A 110 8.44 -2.79 19.90
CA VAL A 110 7.40 -2.25 20.80
C VAL A 110 6.22 -1.74 19.99
N ASP A 111 6.46 -1.05 18.88
CA ASP A 111 5.41 -0.56 17.97
C ASP A 111 4.62 -1.72 17.36
N ALA A 112 5.31 -2.78 16.90
CA ALA A 112 4.67 -4.00 16.42
C ALA A 112 3.85 -4.72 17.52
N ALA A 113 4.34 -4.70 18.77
CA ALA A 113 3.69 -5.33 19.92
C ALA A 113 2.43 -4.58 20.35
N ILE A 114 2.55 -3.27 20.61
CA ILE A 114 1.44 -2.44 21.08
C ILE A 114 0.40 -2.23 19.99
N GLY A 115 0.85 -2.23 18.74
CA GLY A 115 0.00 -2.28 17.56
C GLY A 115 -0.66 -3.63 17.35
N GLY A 116 -0.44 -4.66 18.18
CA GLY A 116 -1.09 -5.98 18.10
C GLY A 116 -0.67 -6.85 16.90
N HIS A 117 0.28 -6.40 16.08
CA HIS A 117 0.71 -7.11 14.86
C HIS A 117 1.55 -8.35 15.15
N LEU A 118 2.28 -8.39 16.27
CA LEU A 118 2.96 -9.63 16.73
C LEU A 118 1.99 -10.80 16.95
N ARG A 119 0.69 -10.53 17.13
CA ARG A 119 -0.30 -11.60 17.30
C ARG A 119 -0.61 -12.34 16.00
N LEU A 120 -0.12 -11.85 14.86
CA LEU A 120 -0.42 -12.38 13.54
C LEU A 120 0.71 -13.26 12.97
N SER A 121 1.96 -13.08 13.40
CA SER A 121 3.12 -13.76 12.76
C SER A 121 3.82 -14.76 13.68
N GLY A 122 4.09 -15.97 13.17
CA GLY A 122 4.86 -17.03 13.83
C GLY A 122 4.09 -18.32 14.10
N ASP A 123 4.74 -19.30 14.72
CA ASP A 123 4.13 -20.54 15.18
C ASP A 123 3.23 -20.24 16.41
N PRO A 124 1.98 -20.73 16.45
CA PRO A 124 1.12 -20.65 17.62
C PRO A 124 1.74 -21.23 18.91
N LYS A 125 2.66 -22.20 18.78
CA LYS A 125 3.32 -22.93 19.87
C LYS A 125 4.67 -22.34 20.30
N ARG A 126 5.18 -21.34 19.57
CA ARG A 126 6.43 -20.63 19.88
C ARG A 126 6.17 -19.16 20.20
N GLU A 127 7.23 -18.45 20.55
CA GLU A 127 7.23 -17.00 20.68
C GLU A 127 6.73 -16.30 19.40
N PRO A 128 6.02 -15.15 19.52
CA PRO A 128 5.66 -14.34 18.38
C PRO A 128 6.87 -13.91 17.57
N LEU A 129 6.76 -13.90 16.24
CA LEU A 129 7.78 -13.33 15.37
C LEU A 129 7.48 -11.84 15.17
N ASN A 130 8.53 -11.01 15.25
CA ASN A 130 8.47 -9.68 14.66
C ASN A 130 8.42 -9.82 13.14
N GLY A 131 7.73 -8.90 12.47
CA GLY A 131 7.74 -8.85 11.02
C GLY A 131 9.07 -8.29 10.49
N VAL A 132 9.03 -7.87 9.23
CA VAL A 132 10.15 -7.14 8.61
C VAL A 132 10.41 -5.84 9.40
N PRO A 133 11.67 -5.56 9.76
CA PRO A 133 12.03 -4.35 10.48
C PRO A 133 11.57 -3.08 9.78
N ASP A 134 11.21 -2.06 10.59
CA ASP A 134 10.94 -0.69 10.17
C ASP A 134 9.72 -0.48 9.27
N LEU A 135 8.95 -1.51 8.89
CA LEU A 135 7.74 -1.32 8.08
C LEU A 135 6.72 -0.42 8.77
N VAL A 136 6.63 -0.47 10.10
CA VAL A 136 5.76 0.42 10.87
C VAL A 136 6.24 1.88 10.75
N HIS A 137 7.55 2.10 10.89
CA HIS A 137 8.15 3.42 10.76
C HIS A 137 7.98 3.99 9.35
N MET A 138 8.22 3.18 8.33
CA MET A 138 8.04 3.58 6.93
C MET A 138 6.57 3.93 6.64
N ALA A 139 5.62 3.11 7.12
CA ALA A 139 4.18 3.41 7.00
C ALA A 139 3.80 4.71 7.73
N ALA A 140 4.38 4.98 8.91
CA ALA A 140 4.18 6.22 9.63
C ALA A 140 4.77 7.42 8.88
N GLY A 141 5.93 7.25 8.24
CA GLY A 141 6.55 8.25 7.38
C GLY A 141 5.67 8.62 6.18
N VAL A 142 5.14 7.63 5.44
CA VAL A 142 4.22 7.90 4.32
C VAL A 142 2.92 8.52 4.82
N THR A 143 2.38 8.07 5.96
CA THR A 143 1.16 8.66 6.54
C THR A 143 1.38 10.12 6.94
N GLY A 144 2.53 10.44 7.55
CA GLY A 144 2.93 11.81 7.85
C GLY A 144 3.11 12.65 6.58
N PHE A 145 3.72 12.08 5.55
CA PHE A 145 3.84 12.73 4.23
C PHE A 145 2.48 13.03 3.61
N ILE A 146 1.53 12.09 3.62
CA ILE A 146 0.13 12.32 3.19
C ILE A 146 -0.50 13.47 3.99
N GLY A 147 -0.33 13.49 5.32
CA GLY A 147 -0.83 14.57 6.17
C GLY A 147 -0.23 15.94 5.83
N ALA A 148 1.06 15.99 5.54
CA ALA A 148 1.73 17.22 5.10
C ALA A 148 1.28 17.66 3.69
N LEU A 149 1.08 16.73 2.75
CA LEU A 149 0.52 17.02 1.42
C LEU A 149 -0.93 17.52 1.52
N ALA A 150 -1.73 16.93 2.41
CA ALA A 150 -3.08 17.39 2.73
C ALA A 150 -3.08 18.83 3.29
N ALA A 151 -2.14 19.15 4.19
CA ALA A 151 -1.92 20.51 4.66
C ALA A 151 -1.47 21.47 3.53
N LEU A 152 -0.65 20.99 2.58
CA LEU A 152 -0.26 21.76 1.40
C LEU A 152 -1.44 22.02 0.45
N MET A 153 -2.38 21.08 0.30
CA MET A 153 -3.62 21.30 -0.44
C MET A 153 -4.46 22.42 0.20
N THR A 154 -4.59 22.42 1.54
CA THR A 154 -5.22 23.53 2.27
C THR A 154 -4.48 24.84 2.03
N ARG A 155 -3.14 24.84 2.12
CA ARG A 155 -2.31 26.04 1.89
C ARG A 155 -2.47 26.58 0.48
N ALA A 156 -2.51 25.70 -0.52
CA ALA A 156 -2.67 26.09 -1.93
C ALA A 156 -4.03 26.76 -2.19
N ARG A 157 -5.06 26.46 -1.38
CA ARG A 157 -6.39 27.06 -1.53
C ARG A 157 -6.60 28.31 -0.67
N THR A 158 -5.98 28.36 0.51
CA THR A 158 -6.33 29.33 1.56
C THR A 158 -5.17 30.22 2.01
N GLY A 159 -3.94 29.89 1.59
CA GLY A 159 -2.72 30.52 2.09
C GLY A 159 -2.35 30.13 3.52
N ARG A 160 -3.07 29.18 4.15
CA ARG A 160 -2.88 28.78 5.55
C ARG A 160 -2.19 27.43 5.66
N GLY A 161 -1.13 27.38 6.47
CA GLY A 161 -0.51 26.16 6.95
C GLY A 161 -1.19 25.65 8.22
N GLN A 162 -0.66 24.56 8.77
CA GLN A 162 -1.22 23.88 9.93
C GLN A 162 -0.17 22.98 10.60
N LEU A 163 -0.44 22.63 11.86
CA LEU A 163 0.23 21.53 12.54
C LEU A 163 -0.42 20.21 12.10
N VAL A 164 0.39 19.23 11.75
CA VAL A 164 0.02 17.86 11.43
C VAL A 164 0.76 16.96 12.40
N GLU A 165 0.06 16.03 13.04
CA GLU A 165 0.65 15.06 13.95
C GLU A 165 0.18 13.66 13.56
N THR A 166 1.10 12.69 13.61
CA THR A 166 0.80 11.26 13.45
C THR A 166 1.69 10.45 14.39
N SER A 167 1.25 9.25 14.73
CA SER A 167 1.99 8.35 15.60
C SER A 167 2.19 6.96 15.03
N HIS A 168 3.29 6.31 15.38
CA HIS A 168 3.53 4.92 14.97
C HIS A 168 2.38 4.02 15.44
N GLN A 169 1.92 4.20 16.68
CA GLN A 169 0.83 3.42 17.27
C GLN A 169 -0.50 3.58 16.50
N GLU A 170 -0.93 4.81 16.20
CA GLU A 170 -2.19 5.03 15.48
C GLU A 170 -2.12 4.49 14.06
N VAL A 171 -0.98 4.67 13.39
CA VAL A 171 -0.77 4.15 12.03
C VAL A 171 -0.86 2.63 12.03
N ILE A 172 -0.11 1.94 12.88
CA ILE A 172 -0.13 0.47 12.91
C ILE A 172 -1.50 -0.06 13.35
N ALA A 173 -2.19 0.61 14.26
CA ALA A 173 -3.54 0.25 14.66
C ALA A 173 -4.56 0.45 13.52
N ALA A 174 -4.41 1.50 12.71
CA ALA A 174 -5.28 1.75 11.55
C ALA A 174 -5.10 0.69 10.44
N LEU A 175 -3.93 0.04 10.37
CA LEU A 175 -3.64 -1.02 9.42
C LEU A 175 -4.23 -2.39 9.82
N HIS A 176 -4.84 -2.54 11.00
CA HIS A 176 -5.59 -3.74 11.45
C HIS A 176 -6.94 -3.92 10.75
N GLN A 177 -7.03 -3.67 9.46
CA GLN A 177 -8.33 -3.58 8.81
C GLN A 177 -9.08 -4.92 8.71
N PHE A 178 -8.38 -6.06 8.68
CA PHE A 178 -9.01 -7.39 8.71
C PHE A 178 -9.38 -7.83 10.13
N SER A 179 -8.42 -7.76 11.06
CA SER A 179 -8.60 -8.15 12.46
C SER A 179 -9.64 -7.29 13.18
N LEU A 180 -9.70 -5.98 12.90
CA LEU A 180 -10.68 -5.06 13.45
C LEU A 180 -12.09 -5.51 13.10
N LEU A 181 -12.38 -5.71 11.80
CA LEU A 181 -13.72 -6.10 11.37
C LEU A 181 -14.11 -7.49 11.86
N ARG A 182 -13.18 -8.45 11.84
CA ARG A 182 -13.44 -9.77 12.41
C ARG A 182 -13.87 -9.68 13.88
N TYR A 183 -13.13 -8.90 14.67
CA TYR A 183 -13.45 -8.71 16.08
C TYR A 183 -14.77 -7.95 16.28
N THR A 184 -15.05 -6.89 15.52
CA THR A 184 -16.29 -6.10 15.72
C THR A 184 -17.55 -6.83 15.27
N HIS A 185 -17.46 -7.76 14.31
CA HIS A 185 -18.61 -8.53 13.84
C HIS A 185 -18.96 -9.70 14.76
N THR A 186 -17.97 -10.36 15.38
CA THR A 186 -18.18 -11.66 16.06
C THR A 186 -17.44 -11.82 17.38
N GLY A 187 -16.59 -10.88 17.76
CA GLY A 187 -15.64 -11.02 18.87
C GLY A 187 -14.49 -11.98 18.60
N SER A 188 -14.39 -12.51 17.37
CA SER A 188 -13.36 -13.46 16.98
C SER A 188 -11.99 -12.77 16.91
N ILE A 189 -11.05 -13.23 17.72
CA ILE A 189 -9.68 -12.69 17.75
C ILE A 189 -8.83 -13.48 16.76
N LEU A 190 -8.27 -12.80 15.77
CA LEU A 190 -7.31 -13.41 14.86
C LEU A 190 -5.99 -13.69 15.59
N ASN A 191 -5.43 -14.88 15.37
CA ASN A 191 -4.16 -15.32 15.97
C ASN A 191 -3.25 -15.89 14.89
N ARG A 192 -1.98 -16.07 15.24
CA ARG A 192 -0.95 -16.75 14.46
C ARG A 192 -1.47 -18.06 13.86
N MET A 193 -1.10 -18.35 12.61
CA MET A 193 -1.53 -19.53 11.86
C MET A 193 -0.35 -20.36 11.31
N GLY A 194 0.83 -20.22 11.91
CA GLY A 194 2.05 -20.85 11.39
C GLY A 194 2.64 -20.06 10.22
N ASN A 195 3.32 -20.77 9.31
CA ASN A 195 3.98 -20.17 8.14
C ASN A 195 2.97 -19.85 7.00
N ARG A 196 1.89 -19.15 7.35
CA ARG A 196 0.74 -18.85 6.49
C ARG A 196 0.20 -17.45 6.73
N TYR A 197 -0.50 -16.93 5.74
CA TYR A 197 -1.29 -15.72 5.90
C TYR A 197 -2.45 -15.97 6.88
N SER A 198 -2.67 -15.06 7.83
CA SER A 198 -3.70 -15.23 8.86
C SER A 198 -5.12 -14.85 8.38
N GLY A 199 -5.26 -14.31 7.16
CA GLY A 199 -6.56 -14.00 6.58
C GLY A 199 -7.18 -15.17 5.80
N PRO A 200 -8.30 -14.94 5.12
CA PRO A 200 -9.02 -15.99 4.40
C PRO A 200 -8.36 -16.36 3.07
N GLY A 201 -8.55 -17.63 2.68
CA GLY A 201 -7.97 -18.26 1.49
C GLY A 201 -6.91 -19.29 1.86
N THR A 202 -6.93 -20.44 1.17
CA THR A 202 -5.94 -21.51 1.31
C THR A 202 -5.72 -22.13 -0.08
N PRO A 203 -4.47 -22.41 -0.49
CA PRO A 203 -3.23 -22.13 0.23
C PRO A 203 -2.81 -20.66 0.08
N ILE A 204 -2.47 -20.02 1.21
CA ILE A 204 -1.76 -18.74 1.22
C ILE A 204 -0.58 -18.84 2.20
N GLY A 205 0.61 -19.08 1.69
CA GLY A 205 1.78 -19.40 2.52
C GLY A 205 3.10 -19.50 1.77
N ALA A 206 4.16 -19.82 2.51
CA ALA A 206 5.48 -20.13 1.99
C ALA A 206 5.64 -21.64 1.85
N TYR A 207 6.08 -22.10 0.68
CA TYR A 207 6.20 -23.52 0.35
C TYR A 207 7.59 -23.86 -0.18
N GLU A 208 8.22 -24.85 0.45
CA GLU A 208 9.51 -25.38 0.05
C GLU A 208 9.38 -26.20 -1.24
N CYS A 209 10.26 -25.94 -2.19
CA CYS A 209 10.43 -26.65 -3.46
C CYS A 209 11.69 -27.52 -3.43
N ALA A 210 12.07 -28.13 -4.54
CA ALA A 210 13.28 -28.96 -4.61
C ALA A 210 14.58 -28.17 -4.38
N ASP A 211 14.61 -26.90 -4.79
CA ASP A 211 15.80 -26.04 -4.82
C ASP A 211 15.53 -24.58 -4.40
N GLY A 212 14.43 -24.33 -3.68
CA GLY A 212 14.09 -22.99 -3.22
C GLY A 212 12.70 -22.91 -2.60
N TRP A 213 12.12 -21.70 -2.58
CA TRP A 213 10.83 -21.44 -1.96
C TRP A 213 9.93 -20.61 -2.88
N ILE A 214 8.63 -20.92 -2.85
CA ILE A 214 7.59 -20.10 -3.51
C ILE A 214 6.59 -19.58 -2.49
N GLY A 215 6.07 -18.39 -2.76
CA GLY A 215 4.87 -17.87 -2.14
C GLY A 215 3.68 -18.20 -3.02
N LEU A 216 2.67 -18.89 -2.48
CA LEU A 216 1.43 -19.22 -3.19
C LEU A 216 0.27 -18.50 -2.51
N ALA A 217 -0.68 -17.95 -3.27
CA ALA A 217 -1.84 -17.25 -2.71
C ALA A 217 -3.15 -17.51 -3.46
N ILE A 218 -3.75 -18.66 -3.24
CA ILE A 218 -5.03 -19.03 -3.85
C ILE A 218 -6.18 -18.50 -3.00
N SER A 219 -7.04 -17.71 -3.61
CA SER A 219 -8.20 -17.10 -2.93
C SER A 219 -9.53 -17.27 -3.66
N GLN A 220 -9.52 -17.79 -4.90
CA GLN A 220 -10.71 -17.99 -5.71
C GLN A 220 -10.89 -19.47 -6.07
N SER A 221 -12.14 -19.89 -6.27
CA SER A 221 -12.48 -21.28 -6.57
C SER A 221 -11.89 -21.74 -7.90
N ASP A 222 -11.93 -20.91 -8.94
CA ASP A 222 -11.35 -21.20 -10.25
C ASP A 222 -9.82 -21.36 -10.20
N GLN A 223 -9.15 -20.61 -9.32
CA GLN A 223 -7.72 -20.79 -9.04
C GLN A 223 -7.47 -22.12 -8.33
N MET A 224 -8.31 -22.50 -7.37
CA MET A 224 -8.20 -23.79 -6.69
C MET A 224 -8.41 -24.96 -7.67
N GLU A 225 -9.42 -24.89 -8.54
CA GLU A 225 -9.67 -25.92 -9.56
C GLU A 225 -8.44 -26.15 -10.43
N ARG A 226 -7.85 -25.06 -10.97
CA ARG A 226 -6.64 -25.13 -11.79
C ARG A 226 -5.43 -25.65 -11.01
N LEU A 227 -5.28 -25.26 -9.74
CA LEU A 227 -4.21 -25.79 -8.88
C LEU A 227 -4.36 -27.31 -8.71
N LEU A 228 -5.55 -27.79 -8.37
CA LEU A 228 -5.80 -29.23 -8.21
C LEU A 228 -5.58 -29.99 -9.52
N GLU A 229 -5.98 -29.42 -10.66
CA GLU A 229 -5.77 -30.02 -11.98
C GLU A 229 -4.28 -30.17 -12.30
N VAL A 230 -3.51 -29.07 -12.21
CA VAL A 230 -2.09 -29.08 -12.61
C VAL A 230 -1.21 -29.91 -11.66
N THR A 231 -1.58 -29.99 -10.39
CA THR A 231 -0.86 -30.78 -9.38
C THR A 231 -1.29 -32.25 -9.33
N GLY A 232 -2.33 -32.63 -10.09
CA GLY A 232 -2.87 -33.99 -10.08
C GLY A 232 -3.65 -34.34 -8.81
N LEU A 233 -4.15 -33.34 -8.09
CA LEU A 233 -4.83 -33.46 -6.80
C LEU A 233 -6.36 -33.37 -6.89
N VAL A 234 -6.94 -33.49 -8.09
CA VAL A 234 -8.39 -33.41 -8.33
C VAL A 234 -9.19 -34.40 -7.49
N THR A 235 -8.60 -35.55 -7.12
CA THR A 235 -9.25 -36.57 -6.27
C THR A 235 -9.56 -36.07 -4.85
N LEU A 236 -9.01 -34.93 -4.42
CA LEU A 236 -9.41 -34.30 -3.15
C LEU A 236 -10.87 -33.86 -3.14
N LEU A 237 -11.46 -33.60 -4.31
CA LEU A 237 -12.88 -33.25 -4.43
C LEU A 237 -13.81 -34.44 -4.16
N ASP A 238 -13.29 -35.68 -4.18
CA ASP A 238 -14.05 -36.89 -3.87
C ASP A 238 -13.93 -37.31 -2.38
N HIS A 239 -13.24 -36.53 -1.55
CA HIS A 239 -13.04 -36.82 -0.14
C HIS A 239 -14.36 -36.72 0.65
N GLU A 240 -14.59 -37.61 1.62
CA GLU A 240 -15.88 -37.71 2.33
C GLU A 240 -16.27 -36.46 3.13
N GLU A 241 -15.28 -35.65 3.52
CA GLU A 241 -15.46 -34.37 4.23
C GLU A 241 -15.57 -33.15 3.30
N VAL A 242 -15.59 -33.36 1.98
CA VAL A 242 -15.61 -32.29 0.97
C VAL A 242 -16.95 -32.33 0.23
N ASP A 243 -17.80 -31.35 0.51
CA ASP A 243 -19.06 -31.15 -0.22
C ASP A 243 -18.86 -30.15 -1.37
N THR A 244 -18.02 -29.14 -1.14
CA THR A 244 -17.74 -28.04 -2.07
C THR A 244 -16.25 -27.77 -2.11
N ILE A 245 -15.79 -27.09 -3.17
CA ILE A 245 -14.40 -26.65 -3.27
C ILE A 245 -13.97 -25.73 -2.12
N TYR A 246 -14.90 -25.02 -1.50
CA TYR A 246 -14.60 -24.20 -0.32
C TYR A 246 -14.16 -25.03 0.88
N ASP A 247 -14.57 -26.29 0.96
CA ASP A 247 -14.15 -27.19 2.04
C ASP A 247 -12.68 -27.58 1.84
N VAL A 248 -12.21 -27.77 0.60
CA VAL A 248 -10.76 -27.90 0.31
C VAL A 248 -10.01 -26.60 0.62
N MET A 249 -10.57 -25.45 0.23
CA MET A 249 -9.96 -24.12 0.47
C MET A 249 -10.00 -23.69 1.95
N THR A 250 -10.71 -24.41 2.82
CA THR A 250 -10.77 -24.13 4.26
C THR A 250 -10.20 -25.27 5.10
N ASN A 251 -10.02 -26.46 4.53
CA ASN A 251 -9.37 -27.60 5.15
C ASN A 251 -7.87 -27.65 4.78
N GLN A 252 -7.09 -26.96 5.61
CA GLN A 252 -5.65 -26.79 5.43
C GLN A 252 -4.86 -28.09 5.52
N GLU A 253 -5.22 -28.95 6.45
CA GLU A 253 -4.51 -30.23 6.69
C GLU A 253 -4.73 -31.17 5.49
N LEU A 254 -5.97 -31.25 5.01
CA LEU A 254 -6.31 -32.03 3.81
C LEU A 254 -5.46 -31.60 2.63
N LEU A 255 -5.46 -30.31 2.27
CA LEU A 255 -4.73 -29.86 1.09
C LEU A 255 -3.22 -30.01 1.23
N ASP A 256 -2.64 -29.55 2.35
CA ASP A 256 -1.19 -29.51 2.52
C ASP A 256 -0.57 -30.92 2.61
N SER A 257 -1.30 -31.91 3.13
CA SER A 257 -0.84 -33.30 3.20
C SER A 257 -0.52 -33.90 1.82
N HIS A 258 -1.10 -33.32 0.75
CA HIS A 258 -0.89 -33.74 -0.63
C HIS A 258 -0.08 -32.72 -1.45
N LEU A 259 -0.32 -31.42 -1.24
CA LEU A 259 0.33 -30.35 -2.00
C LEU A 259 1.82 -30.22 -1.65
N ILE A 260 2.18 -30.25 -0.36
CA ILE A 260 3.58 -30.07 0.06
C ILE A 260 4.50 -31.17 -0.52
N PRO A 261 4.15 -32.47 -0.44
CA PRO A 261 4.95 -33.52 -1.07
C PRO A 261 5.19 -33.30 -2.57
N TYR A 262 4.17 -32.82 -3.30
CA TYR A 262 4.33 -32.49 -4.71
C TYR A 262 5.33 -31.35 -4.91
N LEU A 263 5.13 -30.21 -4.24
CA LEU A 263 5.97 -29.01 -4.42
C LEU A 263 7.45 -29.28 -4.13
N LYS A 264 7.76 -30.07 -3.08
CA LYS A 264 9.14 -30.45 -2.71
C LYS A 264 9.90 -31.24 -3.78
N THR A 265 9.21 -31.78 -4.78
CA THR A 265 9.84 -32.55 -5.87
C THR A 265 10.07 -31.74 -7.13
N GLN A 266 9.57 -30.51 -7.20
CA GLN A 266 9.61 -29.68 -8.39
C GLN A 266 10.61 -28.53 -8.21
N PRO A 267 11.37 -28.14 -9.25
CA PRO A 267 12.20 -26.94 -9.22
C PRO A 267 11.35 -25.67 -9.00
N ARG A 268 11.89 -24.70 -8.26
CA ARG A 268 11.22 -23.44 -7.90
C ARG A 268 10.73 -22.69 -9.15
N ASP A 269 11.64 -22.43 -10.07
CA ASP A 269 11.36 -21.53 -11.20
C ASP A 269 10.43 -22.20 -12.24
N ASP A 270 10.54 -23.52 -12.43
CA ASP A 270 9.61 -24.31 -13.24
C ASP A 270 8.17 -24.22 -12.71
N LEU A 271 8.00 -24.26 -11.38
CA LEU A 271 6.70 -24.07 -10.73
C LEU A 271 6.17 -22.65 -10.93
N VAL A 272 7.02 -21.63 -10.73
CA VAL A 272 6.63 -20.22 -10.91
C VAL A 272 6.13 -19.98 -12.33
N ASP A 273 6.90 -20.42 -13.34
CA ASP A 273 6.54 -20.27 -14.76
C ASP A 273 5.23 -20.97 -15.09
N LEU A 274 5.08 -22.24 -14.68
CA LEU A 274 3.88 -23.04 -14.93
C LEU A 274 2.64 -22.40 -14.30
N PHE A 275 2.72 -22.03 -13.02
CA PHE A 275 1.59 -21.50 -12.28
C PHE A 275 1.21 -20.09 -12.76
N GLN A 276 2.19 -19.22 -13.08
CA GLN A 276 1.90 -17.92 -13.68
C GLN A 276 1.25 -18.05 -15.07
N ALA A 277 1.69 -19.00 -15.89
CA ALA A 277 1.06 -19.29 -17.18
C ALA A 277 -0.42 -19.71 -17.03
N LEU A 278 -0.77 -20.39 -15.93
CA LEU A 278 -2.14 -20.77 -15.57
C LEU A 278 -2.92 -19.70 -14.80
N ARG A 279 -2.35 -18.50 -14.65
CA ARG A 279 -2.93 -17.38 -13.90
C ARG A 279 -3.16 -17.72 -12.41
N LEU A 280 -2.33 -18.58 -11.84
CA LEU A 280 -2.30 -18.85 -10.40
C LEU A 280 -1.39 -17.80 -9.72
N PRO A 281 -1.84 -17.15 -8.64
CA PRO A 281 -1.00 -16.22 -7.89
C PRO A 281 0.16 -16.95 -7.22
N VAL A 282 1.35 -16.83 -7.79
CA VAL A 282 2.61 -17.40 -7.27
C VAL A 282 3.75 -16.41 -7.47
N ALA A 283 4.78 -16.46 -6.64
CA ALA A 283 6.05 -15.78 -6.88
C ALA A 283 7.18 -16.55 -6.17
N PRO A 284 8.45 -16.39 -6.59
CA PRO A 284 9.56 -16.85 -5.77
C PRO A 284 9.56 -16.12 -4.42
N ILE A 285 10.05 -16.79 -3.37
CA ILE A 285 10.46 -16.10 -2.15
C ILE A 285 11.93 -15.76 -2.33
N SER A 286 12.19 -14.47 -2.53
CA SER A 286 13.51 -13.99 -2.94
C SER A 286 14.35 -13.59 -1.74
N ASP A 287 15.65 -13.83 -1.82
CA ASP A 287 16.62 -13.13 -0.98
C ASP A 287 17.14 -11.86 -1.68
N ILE A 288 18.19 -11.22 -1.12
CA ILE A 288 18.74 -10.00 -1.73
C ILE A 288 19.47 -10.27 -3.03
N ASP A 289 20.06 -11.45 -3.21
CA ASP A 289 20.79 -11.79 -4.43
C ASP A 289 19.77 -12.02 -5.57
N ASP A 290 18.69 -12.77 -5.29
CA ASP A 290 17.54 -12.93 -6.20
C ASP A 290 16.98 -11.56 -6.66
N LEU A 291 16.81 -10.59 -5.73
CA LEU A 291 16.29 -9.25 -6.03
C LEU A 291 17.23 -8.41 -6.92
N LEU A 292 18.54 -8.54 -6.72
CA LEU A 292 19.54 -7.77 -7.47
C LEU A 292 19.75 -8.29 -8.89
N GLU A 293 19.42 -9.56 -9.12
CA GLU A 293 19.51 -10.27 -10.40
C GLU A 293 18.15 -10.43 -11.11
N ASP A 294 17.06 -9.93 -10.51
CA ASP A 294 15.71 -10.05 -11.07
C ASP A 294 15.59 -9.29 -12.42
N PRO A 295 15.27 -10.00 -13.53
CA PRO A 295 15.14 -9.37 -14.85
C PRO A 295 14.02 -8.33 -14.92
N HIS A 296 13.05 -8.38 -14.01
CA HIS A 296 11.99 -7.39 -13.92
C HIS A 296 12.46 -6.06 -13.34
N PHE A 297 13.26 -6.09 -12.29
CA PHE A 297 13.88 -4.87 -11.77
C PHE A 297 14.90 -4.29 -12.75
N GLU A 298 15.63 -5.14 -13.46
CA GLU A 298 16.55 -4.72 -14.52
C GLU A 298 15.81 -4.01 -15.67
N GLU A 299 14.81 -4.63 -16.30
CA GLU A 299 14.08 -4.02 -17.43
C GLU A 299 13.34 -2.73 -17.04
N ARG A 300 12.99 -2.60 -15.76
CA ARG A 300 12.31 -1.41 -15.24
C ARG A 300 13.25 -0.31 -14.79
N ASP A 301 14.57 -0.46 -14.93
CA ASP A 301 15.58 0.47 -14.40
C ASP A 301 15.31 0.80 -12.92
N PHE A 302 14.99 -0.22 -12.12
CA PHE A 302 14.58 -0.01 -10.73
C PHE A 302 15.76 0.32 -9.82
N TRP A 303 16.93 -0.25 -10.06
CA TRP A 303 18.11 0.01 -9.24
C TRP A 303 18.87 1.24 -9.78
N ASP A 304 19.07 2.24 -8.92
CA ASP A 304 19.98 3.36 -9.19
C ASP A 304 21.31 3.14 -8.45
N GLU A 305 22.37 3.80 -8.87
CA GLU A 305 23.71 3.66 -8.27
C GLU A 305 24.15 5.00 -7.67
N THR A 306 24.44 4.98 -6.36
CA THR A 306 24.99 6.16 -5.69
C THR A 306 26.42 6.43 -6.14
N THR A 307 26.95 7.63 -5.86
CA THR A 307 28.33 8.01 -6.24
C THR A 307 29.41 7.06 -5.70
N ASP A 308 29.10 6.32 -4.65
CA ASP A 308 30.01 5.39 -3.98
C ASP A 308 29.83 3.93 -4.45
N GLY A 309 29.03 3.69 -5.50
CA GLY A 309 28.81 2.37 -6.10
C GLY A 309 27.81 1.48 -5.36
N VAL A 310 26.99 2.06 -4.48
CA VAL A 310 25.94 1.33 -3.75
C VAL A 310 24.63 1.41 -4.52
N LYS A 311 24.04 0.25 -4.83
CA LYS A 311 22.69 0.16 -5.41
C LYS A 311 21.64 0.67 -4.42
N SER A 312 20.77 1.54 -4.89
CA SER A 312 19.64 2.10 -4.16
C SER A 312 18.35 1.83 -4.94
N PRO A 313 17.24 1.50 -4.27
CA PRO A 313 15.97 1.30 -4.96
C PRO A 313 15.49 2.61 -5.59
N GLY A 314 14.81 2.46 -6.71
CA GLY A 314 14.18 3.54 -7.46
C GLY A 314 12.93 4.10 -6.77
N PRO A 315 12.17 4.93 -7.47
CA PRO A 315 11.05 5.62 -6.85
C PRO A 315 9.90 4.64 -6.50
N PRO A 316 9.23 4.81 -5.35
CA PRO A 316 8.08 3.98 -4.97
C PRO A 316 6.84 4.24 -5.84
N PHE A 317 6.82 5.32 -6.64
CA PHE A 317 5.78 5.60 -7.63
C PHE A 317 6.33 6.49 -8.76
N ARG A 318 5.69 6.47 -9.93
CA ARG A 318 6.10 7.25 -11.09
C ARG A 318 5.01 8.22 -11.51
N LEU A 319 5.38 9.46 -11.80
CA LEU A 319 4.47 10.50 -12.30
C LEU A 319 4.88 10.89 -13.73
N SER A 320 3.92 10.98 -14.65
CA SER A 320 4.23 11.22 -16.08
C SER A 320 4.92 12.56 -16.38
N HIS A 321 4.79 13.56 -15.51
CA HIS A 321 5.47 14.87 -15.63
C HIS A 321 6.68 15.02 -14.72
N HIS A 322 7.07 13.96 -14.00
CA HIS A 322 8.21 13.95 -13.10
C HIS A 322 9.29 13.00 -13.61
N LYS A 323 10.50 13.53 -13.82
CA LYS A 323 11.68 12.68 -13.96
C LYS A 323 12.31 12.52 -12.58
N TRP A 324 12.28 11.30 -12.05
CA TRP A 324 12.90 11.00 -10.76
C TRP A 324 14.42 10.95 -10.89
N GLU A 325 15.10 11.67 -9.99
CA GLU A 325 16.56 11.77 -9.95
C GLU A 325 17.01 11.86 -8.49
N LEU A 326 18.03 11.07 -8.14
CA LEU A 326 18.73 11.18 -6.87
C LEU A 326 19.60 12.45 -6.84
N GLY A 327 19.73 13.02 -5.65
CA GLY A 327 20.62 14.15 -5.38
C GLY A 327 19.90 15.37 -4.79
N PRO A 328 20.62 16.25 -4.07
CA PRO A 328 20.03 17.42 -3.43
C PRO A 328 19.48 18.45 -4.42
N LYS A 329 18.23 18.89 -4.21
CA LYS A 329 17.55 19.91 -5.03
C LYS A 329 17.67 21.30 -4.43
N LYS A 330 17.44 22.33 -5.24
CA LYS A 330 17.33 23.73 -4.79
C LYS A 330 15.93 24.23 -5.06
N ARG A 331 15.36 24.95 -4.09
CA ARG A 331 14.02 25.51 -4.18
C ARG A 331 13.96 26.47 -5.36
N SER A 332 12.92 26.32 -6.17
CA SER A 332 12.69 27.17 -7.33
C SER A 332 11.22 27.60 -7.42
N GLY A 333 10.98 28.83 -7.86
CA GLY A 333 9.63 29.39 -7.93
C GLY A 333 9.02 29.73 -6.57
N MET A 334 7.70 29.94 -6.57
CA MET A 334 6.90 30.23 -5.39
C MET A 334 5.73 29.26 -5.34
N PHE A 335 5.41 28.76 -4.15
CA PHE A 335 4.23 27.92 -3.96
C PHE A 335 2.97 28.76 -4.18
N ALA A 336 2.19 28.40 -5.21
CA ALA A 336 0.98 29.14 -5.56
C ALA A 336 -0.14 28.88 -4.54
N SER A 337 -0.76 29.96 -4.05
CA SER A 337 -1.91 29.90 -3.14
C SER A 337 -3.03 30.85 -3.57
N SER A 338 -4.27 30.50 -3.25
CA SER A 338 -5.42 31.41 -3.28
C SER A 338 -5.88 31.83 -1.88
N ASP A 339 -6.90 32.70 -1.80
CA ASP A 339 -7.46 33.26 -0.56
C ASP A 339 -8.85 32.69 -0.25
N GLU A 340 -9.10 31.42 -0.56
CA GLU A 340 -10.37 30.77 -0.23
C GLU A 340 -10.57 30.72 1.30
N PRO A 341 -11.79 30.97 1.80
CA PRO A 341 -12.09 30.78 3.22
C PRO A 341 -11.91 29.31 3.63
N VAL A 342 -11.16 29.06 4.71
CA VAL A 342 -10.96 27.70 5.28
C VAL A 342 -12.30 26.98 5.54
N THR A 343 -13.37 27.72 5.81
CA THR A 343 -14.72 27.16 6.02
C THR A 343 -15.29 26.41 4.81
N HIS A 344 -14.78 26.66 3.60
CA HIS A 344 -15.17 25.90 2.41
C HIS A 344 -14.54 24.49 2.37
N LEU A 345 -13.55 24.23 3.23
CA LEU A 345 -12.85 22.95 3.37
C LEU A 345 -13.35 22.17 4.60
N ALA A 346 -14.60 22.39 5.02
CA ALA A 346 -15.15 21.81 6.24
C ALA A 346 -15.13 20.27 6.23
N ASP A 347 -15.25 19.66 5.05
CA ASP A 347 -15.22 18.21 4.87
C ASP A 347 -13.79 17.66 4.61
N GLY A 348 -12.80 18.54 4.46
CA GLY A 348 -11.38 18.19 4.29
C GLY A 348 -10.63 18.96 3.18
N PRO A 349 -9.32 18.78 3.08
CA PRO A 349 -8.47 19.48 2.09
C PRO A 349 -8.79 19.14 0.63
N LEU A 350 -9.39 17.97 0.36
CA LEU A 350 -9.78 17.52 -0.97
C LEU A 350 -11.25 17.84 -1.31
N THR A 351 -11.95 18.64 -0.49
CA THR A 351 -13.34 19.03 -0.75
C THR A 351 -13.51 19.62 -2.15
N GLY A 352 -14.46 19.08 -2.91
CA GLY A 352 -14.76 19.50 -4.28
C GLY A 352 -14.05 18.68 -5.36
N LEU A 353 -13.13 17.78 -4.98
CA LEU A 353 -12.53 16.83 -5.90
C LEU A 353 -13.37 15.55 -5.98
N ARG A 354 -13.42 14.95 -7.18
CA ARG A 354 -14.17 13.72 -7.46
C ARG A 354 -13.26 12.60 -7.92
N VAL A 355 -13.44 11.41 -7.35
CA VAL A 355 -12.66 10.22 -7.65
C VAL A 355 -13.57 9.11 -8.15
N LEU A 356 -13.22 8.51 -9.27
CA LEU A 356 -13.81 7.26 -9.74
C LEU A 356 -12.91 6.09 -9.35
N ASP A 357 -13.36 5.33 -8.36
CA ASP A 357 -12.62 4.22 -7.79
C ASP A 357 -13.04 2.89 -8.44
N MET A 358 -12.12 2.28 -9.18
CA MET A 358 -12.30 0.98 -9.82
C MET A 358 -11.48 -0.12 -9.16
N THR A 359 -10.88 0.18 -8.02
CA THR A 359 -9.90 -0.70 -7.40
C THR A 359 -10.55 -1.88 -6.68
N ARG A 360 -9.76 -2.92 -6.44
CA ARG A 360 -10.17 -4.18 -5.82
C ARG A 360 -9.20 -4.59 -4.71
N VAL A 361 -9.67 -5.47 -3.83
CA VAL A 361 -8.87 -6.03 -2.72
C VAL A 361 -8.41 -4.90 -1.79
N TRP A 362 -7.12 -4.70 -1.51
CA TRP A 362 -6.69 -3.85 -0.40
C TRP A 362 -5.94 -2.58 -0.81
N ALA A 363 -4.82 -2.68 -1.55
CA ALA A 363 -3.98 -1.52 -1.86
C ALA A 363 -4.76 -0.32 -2.45
N GLY A 364 -5.42 -0.54 -3.59
CA GLY A 364 -6.18 0.51 -4.28
C GLY A 364 -7.35 1.04 -3.46
N PRO A 365 -8.20 0.18 -2.84
CA PRO A 365 -9.30 0.71 -2.04
C PRO A 365 -8.87 1.45 -0.79
N LEU A 366 -7.71 1.11 -0.20
CA LEU A 366 -7.11 1.91 0.87
C LEU A 366 -6.70 3.30 0.34
N ALA A 367 -6.06 3.38 -0.82
CA ALA A 367 -5.70 4.67 -1.43
C ALA A 367 -6.94 5.56 -1.65
N ALA A 368 -7.97 5.01 -2.29
CA ALA A 368 -9.23 5.71 -2.53
C ALA A 368 -9.95 6.11 -1.23
N ARG A 369 -9.86 5.27 -0.19
CA ARG A 369 -10.41 5.55 1.14
C ARG A 369 -9.69 6.72 1.81
N VAL A 370 -8.36 6.79 1.73
CA VAL A 370 -7.59 7.93 2.26
C VAL A 370 -8.01 9.23 1.57
N LEU A 371 -8.22 9.22 0.24
CA LEU A 371 -8.72 10.39 -0.48
C LEU A 371 -10.14 10.79 -0.01
N ALA A 372 -11.02 9.83 0.25
CA ALA A 372 -12.35 10.07 0.82
C ALA A 372 -12.28 10.65 2.24
N ASP A 373 -11.37 10.15 3.08
CA ASP A 373 -11.15 10.63 4.45
C ASP A 373 -10.60 12.06 4.50
N LEU A 374 -9.93 12.48 3.42
CA LEU A 374 -9.48 13.85 3.21
C LEU A 374 -10.53 14.74 2.50
N GLY A 375 -11.75 14.26 2.31
CA GLY A 375 -12.90 15.04 1.85
C GLY A 375 -13.22 14.96 0.36
N ALA A 376 -12.58 14.08 -0.40
CA ALA A 376 -12.93 13.86 -1.81
C ALA A 376 -14.26 13.10 -1.94
N GLU A 377 -15.06 13.43 -2.97
CA GLU A 377 -16.25 12.66 -3.33
C GLU A 377 -15.83 11.43 -4.13
N VAL A 378 -15.85 10.26 -3.50
CA VAL A 378 -15.40 9.01 -4.13
C VAL A 378 -16.57 8.13 -4.53
N LEU A 379 -16.66 7.82 -5.82
CA LEU A 379 -17.61 6.87 -6.38
C LEU A 379 -16.90 5.57 -6.73
N MET A 380 -17.16 4.53 -5.93
CA MET A 380 -16.67 3.18 -6.16
C MET A 380 -17.53 2.47 -7.22
N THR A 381 -16.87 1.88 -8.19
CA THR A 381 -17.49 1.09 -9.25
C THR A 381 -17.45 -0.39 -8.91
N GLU A 382 -18.55 -1.08 -9.18
CA GLU A 382 -18.72 -2.45 -8.74
C GLU A 382 -19.31 -3.33 -9.82
N VAL A 383 -19.13 -4.65 -9.68
CA VAL A 383 -19.88 -5.62 -10.48
C VAL A 383 -20.63 -6.57 -9.53
N PRO A 384 -21.88 -6.97 -9.84
CA PRO A 384 -22.78 -7.60 -8.88
C PRO A 384 -22.21 -8.85 -8.19
N TRP A 385 -21.40 -9.64 -8.89
CA TRP A 385 -20.84 -10.90 -8.40
C TRP A 385 -19.53 -10.75 -7.61
N THR A 386 -18.93 -9.56 -7.52
CA THR A 386 -17.61 -9.38 -6.89
C THR A 386 -17.65 -9.05 -5.40
N ARG A 387 -18.78 -8.60 -4.85
CA ARG A 387 -18.88 -8.33 -3.41
C ARG A 387 -18.86 -9.62 -2.60
N THR A 388 -19.81 -10.51 -2.86
CA THR A 388 -19.98 -11.81 -2.22
C THR A 388 -20.97 -12.63 -3.06
N PRO A 389 -20.80 -13.96 -3.17
CA PRO A 389 -21.80 -14.84 -3.78
C PRO A 389 -23.20 -14.68 -3.16
N LEU A 390 -24.24 -15.04 -3.91
CA LEU A 390 -25.63 -15.07 -3.40
C LEU A 390 -25.79 -16.11 -2.28
N GLU A 391 -25.19 -17.28 -2.48
CA GLU A 391 -25.15 -18.37 -1.51
C GLU A 391 -23.73 -18.47 -0.97
N VAL A 392 -23.60 -18.31 0.35
CA VAL A 392 -22.30 -18.36 1.03
C VAL A 392 -22.25 -19.63 1.87
N PRO A 393 -21.36 -20.59 1.56
CA PRO A 393 -21.21 -21.79 2.36
C PRO A 393 -20.85 -21.46 3.81
N GLN A 394 -21.39 -22.23 4.76
CA GLN A 394 -21.12 -21.99 6.19
C GLN A 394 -19.62 -22.16 6.52
N SER A 395 -18.89 -23.02 5.80
CA SER A 395 -17.43 -23.17 5.94
C SER A 395 -16.69 -21.86 5.65
N TYR A 396 -17.11 -21.10 4.64
CA TYR A 396 -16.57 -19.77 4.34
C TYR A 396 -16.94 -18.73 5.41
N VAL A 397 -18.18 -18.76 5.91
CA VAL A 397 -18.61 -17.86 7.00
C VAL A 397 -17.77 -18.09 8.25
N ASN A 398 -17.62 -19.35 8.65
CA ASN A 398 -16.87 -19.75 9.83
C ASN A 398 -15.37 -19.47 9.69
N SER A 399 -14.77 -19.71 8.52
CA SER A 399 -13.33 -19.50 8.33
C SER A 399 -12.96 -18.02 8.33
N THR A 400 -13.82 -17.18 7.77
CA THR A 400 -13.55 -15.75 7.61
C THR A 400 -13.96 -14.91 8.81
N HIS A 401 -15.04 -15.29 9.50
CA HIS A 401 -15.68 -14.49 10.54
C HIS A 401 -16.01 -13.03 10.12
N PHE A 402 -16.27 -12.82 8.83
CA PHE A 402 -16.53 -11.48 8.26
C PHE A 402 -18.01 -11.14 8.14
N PHE A 403 -18.90 -11.98 8.66
CA PHE A 403 -20.32 -11.65 8.68
C PHE A 403 -20.74 -11.35 10.11
N PRO A 404 -21.59 -10.32 10.35
CA PRO A 404 -22.15 -10.09 11.67
C PRO A 404 -22.80 -11.37 12.21
N ASP A 405 -22.48 -11.72 13.44
CA ASP A 405 -22.98 -12.92 14.14
C ASP A 405 -22.65 -14.25 13.43
N ASP A 406 -21.60 -14.30 12.61
CA ASP A 406 -21.26 -15.46 11.76
C ASP A 406 -22.44 -15.94 10.91
N HIS A 407 -23.22 -14.99 10.40
CA HIS A 407 -24.40 -15.26 9.59
C HIS A 407 -24.45 -14.39 8.33
N ALA A 408 -24.30 -15.05 7.17
CA ALA A 408 -24.32 -14.43 5.85
C ALA A 408 -25.64 -13.69 5.56
N GLY A 409 -26.77 -14.22 6.04
CA GLY A 409 -28.11 -13.63 5.86
C GLY A 409 -28.63 -13.67 4.43
N GLU A 410 -29.79 -13.05 4.19
CA GLU A 410 -30.46 -13.05 2.88
C GLU A 410 -29.78 -12.13 1.84
N ARG A 411 -28.94 -11.20 2.29
CA ARG A 411 -28.22 -10.23 1.45
C ARG A 411 -26.75 -10.20 1.83
N PRO A 412 -26.01 -11.30 1.60
CA PRO A 412 -24.61 -11.43 2.04
C PRO A 412 -23.70 -10.34 1.49
N TRP A 413 -23.93 -9.88 0.26
CA TRP A 413 -23.20 -8.78 -0.39
C TRP A 413 -23.32 -7.41 0.33
N ASN A 414 -24.30 -7.24 1.22
CA ASN A 414 -24.48 -6.05 2.07
C ASN A 414 -24.11 -6.31 3.54
N ARG A 415 -23.57 -7.49 3.86
CA ARG A 415 -23.21 -7.90 5.22
C ARG A 415 -21.73 -8.26 5.37
N THR A 416 -21.02 -8.50 4.27
CA THR A 416 -19.61 -8.89 4.34
C THR A 416 -18.71 -7.75 4.84
N GLY A 417 -17.88 -8.07 5.84
CA GLY A 417 -16.82 -7.21 6.36
C GLY A 417 -15.79 -6.87 5.29
N PHE A 418 -15.56 -7.74 4.29
CA PHE A 418 -14.67 -7.43 3.18
C PHE A 418 -15.06 -6.14 2.45
N HIS A 419 -16.34 -5.99 2.12
CA HIS A 419 -16.82 -4.79 1.45
C HIS A 419 -16.81 -3.59 2.41
N ASN A 420 -17.29 -3.77 3.64
CA ASN A 420 -17.36 -2.70 4.64
C ASN A 420 -15.98 -2.08 4.92
N LYS A 421 -14.92 -2.91 4.95
CA LYS A 421 -13.52 -2.49 5.10
C LYS A 421 -13.13 -1.41 4.10
N TYR A 422 -13.45 -1.65 2.83
CA TYR A 422 -12.96 -0.88 1.71
C TYR A 422 -13.91 0.25 1.33
N ALA A 423 -15.21 0.11 1.57
CA ALA A 423 -16.26 1.00 1.06
C ALA A 423 -16.58 2.20 1.95
N ASN A 424 -15.99 2.29 3.16
CA ASN A 424 -16.28 3.38 4.09
C ASN A 424 -16.06 4.76 3.40
N ASN A 425 -16.88 5.78 3.72
CA ASN A 425 -16.87 7.16 3.16
C ASN A 425 -16.94 7.23 1.62
N LYS A 426 -17.26 6.13 0.94
CA LYS A 426 -17.44 6.11 -0.51
C LYS A 426 -18.91 5.88 -0.86
N MET A 427 -19.33 6.49 -1.95
CA MET A 427 -20.54 6.09 -2.67
C MET A 427 -20.22 4.86 -3.52
N SER A 428 -21.22 4.08 -3.87
CA SER A 428 -21.04 2.95 -4.80
C SER A 428 -22.08 2.91 -5.90
N THR A 429 -21.69 2.42 -7.07
CA THR A 429 -22.59 2.10 -8.17
C THR A 429 -22.08 0.90 -8.97
N VAL A 430 -23.00 0.19 -9.61
CA VAL A 430 -22.65 -0.95 -10.47
C VAL A 430 -22.30 -0.44 -11.87
N ILE A 431 -21.11 -0.80 -12.37
CA ILE A 431 -20.67 -0.52 -13.73
C ILE A 431 -20.03 -1.80 -14.29
N GLU A 432 -20.66 -2.37 -15.31
CA GLU A 432 -20.19 -3.55 -16.03
C GLU A 432 -19.51 -3.12 -17.33
N LEU A 433 -18.18 -3.02 -17.33
CA LEU A 433 -17.40 -2.52 -18.48
C LEU A 433 -17.33 -3.51 -19.66
N ASP A 434 -17.71 -4.76 -19.46
CA ASP A 434 -17.89 -5.72 -20.56
C ASP A 434 -19.18 -5.46 -21.36
N LYS A 435 -20.11 -4.65 -20.82
CA LYS A 435 -21.35 -4.27 -21.48
C LYS A 435 -21.25 -2.88 -22.12
N PRO A 436 -21.79 -2.67 -23.34
CA PRO A 436 -21.85 -1.35 -23.96
C PRO A 436 -22.45 -0.26 -23.05
N ALA A 437 -23.56 -0.56 -22.37
CA ALA A 437 -24.22 0.39 -21.48
C ALA A 437 -23.33 0.83 -20.29
N GLY A 438 -22.54 -0.09 -19.72
CA GLY A 438 -21.62 0.22 -18.64
C GLY A 438 -20.44 1.07 -19.11
N ARG A 439 -19.87 0.74 -20.28
CA ARG A 439 -18.82 1.56 -20.93
C ARG A 439 -19.33 2.97 -21.26
N ASP A 440 -20.50 3.08 -21.86
CA ASP A 440 -21.10 4.37 -22.20
C ASP A 440 -21.36 5.21 -20.94
N PHE A 441 -21.79 4.57 -19.84
CA PHE A 441 -21.98 5.26 -18.57
C PHE A 441 -20.64 5.73 -17.99
N PHE A 442 -19.62 4.88 -17.99
CA PHE A 442 -18.27 5.21 -17.53
C PHE A 442 -17.69 6.41 -18.30
N VAL A 443 -17.74 6.38 -19.63
CA VAL A 443 -17.25 7.47 -20.50
C VAL A 443 -17.98 8.78 -20.20
N ARG A 444 -19.30 8.76 -19.96
CA ARG A 444 -20.06 9.96 -19.57
C ARG A 444 -19.67 10.55 -18.20
N MET A 445 -19.00 9.77 -17.34
CA MET A 445 -18.52 10.23 -16.04
C MET A 445 -17.14 10.88 -16.12
N LEU A 446 -16.30 10.50 -17.09
CA LEU A 446 -14.92 10.98 -17.21
C LEU A 446 -14.77 12.51 -17.18
N PRO A 447 -15.62 13.32 -17.86
CA PRO A 447 -15.49 14.78 -17.82
C PRO A 447 -15.87 15.41 -16.47
N LYS A 448 -16.34 14.63 -15.50
CA LYS A 448 -16.86 15.12 -14.20
C LYS A 448 -16.00 14.72 -13.02
N VAL A 449 -14.94 13.95 -13.24
CA VAL A 449 -14.07 13.41 -12.20
C VAL A 449 -12.66 13.97 -12.37
N ASP A 450 -11.96 14.13 -11.26
CA ASP A 450 -10.58 14.61 -11.22
C ASP A 450 -9.58 13.46 -11.26
N VAL A 451 -9.98 12.32 -10.69
CA VAL A 451 -9.14 11.13 -10.56
C VAL A 451 -9.91 9.90 -11.02
N VAL A 452 -9.26 9.05 -11.82
CA VAL A 452 -9.65 7.65 -12.01
C VAL A 452 -8.55 6.81 -11.41
N ILE A 453 -8.90 5.89 -10.50
CA ILE A 453 -7.95 4.98 -9.86
C ILE A 453 -8.34 3.52 -10.09
N GLU A 454 -7.38 2.71 -10.54
CA GLU A 454 -7.55 1.28 -10.78
C GLU A 454 -6.27 0.50 -10.45
N ASN A 455 -6.42 -0.81 -10.15
CA ASN A 455 -5.32 -1.70 -9.81
C ASN A 455 -5.40 -3.04 -10.57
N TYR A 456 -5.82 -2.97 -11.84
CA TYR A 456 -5.90 -4.12 -12.70
C TYR A 456 -4.57 -4.46 -13.35
N ALA A 457 -4.46 -5.68 -13.89
CA ALA A 457 -3.34 -6.00 -14.78
C ALA A 457 -3.33 -5.04 -16.00
N PRO A 458 -2.16 -4.68 -16.55
CA PRO A 458 -2.04 -3.62 -17.56
C PRO A 458 -2.91 -3.80 -18.82
N ARG A 459 -3.29 -5.05 -19.13
CA ARG A 459 -4.15 -5.42 -20.27
C ARG A 459 -5.64 -5.13 -20.07
N VAL A 460 -6.13 -4.97 -18.84
CA VAL A 460 -7.58 -4.99 -18.54
C VAL A 460 -8.28 -3.76 -19.09
N MET A 461 -7.78 -2.55 -18.80
CA MET A 461 -8.37 -1.31 -19.31
C MET A 461 -8.33 -1.22 -20.85
N PRO A 462 -7.21 -1.55 -21.53
CA PRO A 462 -7.18 -1.69 -22.99
C PRO A 462 -8.18 -2.68 -23.56
N ASN A 463 -8.42 -3.83 -22.91
CA ASN A 463 -9.41 -4.82 -23.37
C ASN A 463 -10.84 -4.27 -23.36
N PHE A 464 -11.14 -3.29 -22.52
CA PHE A 464 -12.43 -2.58 -22.54
C PHE A 464 -12.47 -1.43 -23.55
N GLY A 465 -11.35 -1.12 -24.21
CA GLY A 465 -11.18 0.05 -25.06
C GLY A 465 -11.08 1.35 -24.27
N LEU A 466 -10.60 1.29 -23.02
CA LEU A 466 -10.52 2.41 -22.08
C LEU A 466 -9.06 2.61 -21.61
N ASP A 467 -8.10 2.51 -22.53
CA ASP A 467 -6.71 2.81 -22.22
C ASP A 467 -6.50 4.28 -21.84
N GLU A 468 -5.32 4.59 -21.32
CA GLU A 468 -4.95 5.95 -20.88
C GLU A 468 -5.19 7.02 -21.96
N THR A 469 -4.97 6.68 -23.24
CA THR A 469 -5.16 7.63 -24.34
C THR A 469 -6.64 7.95 -24.49
N GLU A 470 -7.50 6.93 -24.45
CA GLU A 470 -8.96 7.12 -24.48
C GLU A 470 -9.43 7.93 -23.26
N LEU A 471 -8.97 7.60 -22.04
CA LEU A 471 -9.35 8.32 -20.82
C LEU A 471 -9.06 9.82 -20.93
N LYS A 472 -7.84 10.17 -21.40
CA LYS A 472 -7.40 11.56 -21.56
C LYS A 472 -8.08 12.30 -22.72
N GLN A 473 -8.61 11.60 -23.72
CA GLN A 473 -9.43 12.23 -24.76
C GLN A 473 -10.75 12.78 -24.18
N HIS A 474 -11.37 12.06 -23.25
CA HIS A 474 -12.61 12.51 -22.58
C HIS A 474 -12.36 13.52 -21.48
N ASN A 475 -11.20 13.48 -20.84
CA ASN A 475 -10.80 14.43 -19.82
C ASN A 475 -9.27 14.67 -19.85
N PRO A 476 -8.81 15.74 -20.54
CA PRO A 476 -7.38 16.07 -20.60
C PRO A 476 -6.74 16.43 -19.25
N ASP A 477 -7.55 16.86 -18.26
CA ASP A 477 -7.09 17.26 -16.94
C ASP A 477 -7.11 16.11 -15.91
N LEU A 478 -7.41 14.89 -16.37
CA LEU A 478 -7.56 13.72 -15.53
C LEU A 478 -6.23 13.29 -14.90
N THR A 479 -6.26 13.05 -13.59
CA THR A 479 -5.23 12.26 -12.92
C THR A 479 -5.60 10.78 -13.02
N TYR A 480 -4.85 10.01 -13.81
CA TYR A 480 -5.07 8.57 -13.95
C TYR A 480 -4.08 7.79 -13.08
N VAL A 481 -4.59 7.08 -12.08
CA VAL A 481 -3.80 6.29 -11.15
C VAL A 481 -3.96 4.81 -11.50
N THR A 482 -2.85 4.15 -11.79
CA THR A 482 -2.80 2.76 -12.21
C THR A 482 -1.85 1.98 -11.31
N MET A 483 -2.35 0.87 -10.75
CA MET A 483 -1.65 0.09 -9.73
C MET A 483 -1.51 -1.41 -10.06
N PRO A 484 -0.96 -1.79 -11.22
CA PRO A 484 -0.66 -3.19 -11.51
C PRO A 484 0.45 -3.71 -10.59
N GLY A 485 0.31 -4.90 -10.02
CA GLY A 485 1.24 -5.41 -8.99
C GLY A 485 2.69 -5.68 -9.43
N TYR A 486 2.98 -5.61 -10.74
CA TYR A 486 4.35 -5.65 -11.31
C TYR A 486 4.58 -4.47 -12.26
N GLY A 487 3.81 -3.39 -12.14
CA GLY A 487 3.92 -2.24 -13.03
C GLY A 487 3.42 -2.53 -14.46
N ARG A 488 3.58 -1.52 -15.34
CA ARG A 488 3.07 -1.56 -16.73
C ARG A 488 4.06 -2.12 -17.76
N THR A 489 5.31 -2.32 -17.36
CA THR A 489 6.45 -2.72 -18.21
C THR A 489 7.26 -3.80 -17.51
N GLY A 490 8.20 -4.43 -18.21
CA GLY A 490 8.97 -5.56 -17.68
C GLY A 490 8.39 -6.92 -18.08
N PRO A 491 9.18 -8.00 -17.95
CA PRO A 491 8.78 -9.36 -18.31
C PRO A 491 7.61 -9.87 -17.47
N TYR A 492 7.54 -9.47 -16.20
CA TYR A 492 6.52 -9.92 -15.25
C TYR A 492 5.26 -9.04 -15.20
N LYS A 493 5.11 -8.03 -16.09
CA LYS A 493 3.95 -7.12 -16.09
C LYS A 493 2.58 -7.82 -16.19
N ASP A 494 2.56 -9.06 -16.70
CA ASP A 494 1.34 -9.86 -16.86
C ASP A 494 1.19 -10.96 -15.80
N TRP A 495 2.11 -11.06 -14.84
CA TRP A 495 2.01 -11.98 -13.70
C TRP A 495 0.80 -11.63 -12.83
N VAL A 496 0.16 -12.67 -12.29
CA VAL A 496 -0.90 -12.51 -11.31
C VAL A 496 -0.24 -12.22 -9.96
N ALA A 497 -0.62 -11.10 -9.36
CA ALA A 497 -0.04 -10.60 -8.12
C ALA A 497 -1.13 -10.43 -7.06
N TYR A 498 -0.88 -10.96 -5.86
CA TYR A 498 -1.57 -10.58 -4.64
C TYR A 498 -0.53 -10.16 -3.59
N GLY A 499 -0.92 -9.31 -2.63
CA GLY A 499 -0.03 -8.86 -1.57
C GLY A 499 0.78 -9.99 -0.91
N PRO A 500 0.18 -11.15 -0.58
CA PRO A 500 0.91 -12.31 -0.07
C PRO A 500 2.04 -12.86 -0.96
N THR A 501 1.91 -12.83 -2.30
CA THR A 501 2.96 -13.30 -3.21
C THR A 501 4.03 -12.22 -3.42
N ILE A 502 3.62 -10.96 -3.54
CA ILE A 502 4.56 -9.81 -3.61
C ILE A 502 5.42 -9.73 -2.35
N ASP A 503 4.86 -10.08 -1.19
CA ASP A 503 5.59 -10.11 0.08
C ASP A 503 6.70 -11.18 0.10
N GLY A 504 6.50 -12.30 -0.60
CA GLY A 504 7.55 -13.28 -0.83
C GLY A 504 8.62 -12.75 -1.79
N HIS A 505 8.17 -12.21 -2.92
CA HIS A 505 9.06 -11.74 -3.99
C HIS A 505 9.89 -10.53 -3.57
N ALA A 506 9.36 -9.63 -2.75
CA ALA A 506 10.07 -8.47 -2.19
C ALA A 506 11.07 -8.84 -1.08
N GLY A 507 11.21 -10.13 -0.76
CA GLY A 507 12.14 -10.65 0.25
C GLY A 507 11.73 -10.46 1.70
N HIS A 508 10.54 -9.92 1.97
CA HIS A 508 10.03 -9.78 3.33
C HIS A 508 9.89 -11.13 4.05
N THR A 509 9.39 -12.13 3.33
CA THR A 509 9.23 -13.49 3.87
C THR A 509 10.59 -14.14 4.14
N TRP A 510 11.62 -13.85 3.35
CA TRP A 510 12.99 -14.34 3.57
C TRP A 510 13.63 -13.75 4.83
N LEU A 511 13.38 -12.46 5.12
CA LEU A 511 13.92 -11.76 6.28
C LEU A 511 13.26 -12.14 7.62
N THR A 512 12.16 -12.90 7.57
CA THR A 512 11.36 -13.23 8.76
C THR A 512 11.47 -14.72 9.05
N GLY A 513 11.61 -15.08 10.33
CA GLY A 513 11.53 -16.47 10.79
C GLY A 513 12.24 -16.75 12.09
N TYR A 514 12.22 -18.01 12.49
CA TYR A 514 12.98 -18.47 13.65
C TYR A 514 14.42 -18.73 13.24
N ARG A 515 15.36 -18.66 14.18
CA ARG A 515 16.80 -18.85 13.87
C ARG A 515 17.11 -20.18 13.19
N ASP A 516 16.29 -21.19 13.45
CA ASP A 516 16.43 -22.56 12.99
C ASP A 516 15.43 -22.93 11.88
N ASP A 517 14.57 -22.00 11.48
CA ASP A 517 13.44 -22.25 10.59
C ASP A 517 13.08 -20.94 9.84
N ILE A 518 13.60 -20.81 8.62
CA ILE A 518 13.37 -19.72 7.65
C ILE A 518 13.10 -20.33 6.26
N PRO A 519 12.32 -19.67 5.40
CA PRO A 519 11.66 -18.38 5.57
C PRO A 519 10.26 -18.49 6.19
N TRP A 520 9.80 -17.45 6.88
CA TRP A 520 8.45 -17.39 7.48
C TRP A 520 7.65 -16.20 6.99
N LYS A 521 6.43 -16.49 6.57
CA LYS A 521 5.49 -15.49 6.12
C LYS A 521 4.95 -14.66 7.28
N CYS A 522 4.86 -13.34 7.08
CA CYS A 522 4.11 -12.46 7.97
C CYS A 522 2.59 -12.73 7.88
N GLY A 523 1.88 -12.64 9.01
CA GLY A 523 0.42 -12.83 9.05
C GLY A 523 -0.39 -11.72 8.35
N ILE A 524 0.29 -10.70 7.82
CA ILE A 524 -0.24 -9.54 7.11
C ILE A 524 0.46 -9.41 5.75
N ALA A 525 -0.29 -9.01 4.72
CA ALA A 525 0.23 -8.72 3.40
C ALA A 525 0.70 -7.26 3.34
N TRP A 526 1.88 -6.96 3.85
CA TRP A 526 2.45 -5.60 3.91
C TRP A 526 2.56 -4.84 2.59
N PRO A 527 2.77 -5.49 1.42
CA PRO A 527 2.79 -4.76 0.15
C PRO A 527 1.49 -3.99 -0.14
N ASP A 528 0.34 -4.50 0.30
CA ASP A 528 -0.95 -3.84 0.07
C ASP A 528 -1.04 -2.45 0.73
N PRO A 529 -0.88 -2.29 2.06
CA PRO A 529 -0.90 -0.98 2.69
C PRO A 529 0.26 -0.09 2.23
N THR A 530 1.44 -0.66 1.95
CA THR A 530 2.57 0.12 1.40
C THR A 530 2.21 0.75 0.06
N ALA A 531 1.73 -0.02 -0.92
CA ALA A 531 1.34 0.50 -2.23
C ALA A 531 0.13 1.45 -2.11
N GLY A 532 -0.85 1.13 -1.26
CA GLY A 532 -2.03 1.98 -1.06
C GLY A 532 -1.72 3.36 -0.49
N LEU A 533 -0.85 3.44 0.52
CA LEU A 533 -0.42 4.73 1.09
C LEU A 533 0.40 5.53 0.06
N HIS A 534 1.32 4.90 -0.67
CA HIS A 534 2.07 5.59 -1.72
C HIS A 534 1.18 6.07 -2.87
N ALA A 535 0.17 5.31 -3.27
CA ALA A 535 -0.79 5.74 -4.29
C ALA A 535 -1.63 6.93 -3.83
N ALA A 536 -2.06 6.98 -2.57
CA ALA A 536 -2.72 8.16 -2.01
C ALA A 536 -1.79 9.38 -2.05
N ALA A 537 -0.55 9.23 -1.57
CA ALA A 537 0.45 10.31 -1.58
C ALA A 537 0.71 10.83 -3.01
N ALA A 538 0.99 9.92 -3.94
CA ALA A 538 1.26 10.24 -5.35
C ALA A 538 0.07 10.93 -6.03
N THR A 539 -1.15 10.50 -5.71
CA THR A 539 -2.37 11.16 -6.21
C THR A 539 -2.46 12.60 -5.71
N ILE A 540 -2.16 12.86 -4.43
CA ILE A 540 -2.20 14.22 -3.88
C ILE A 540 -1.09 15.08 -4.47
N VAL A 541 0.12 14.54 -4.69
CA VAL A 541 1.19 15.25 -5.41
C VAL A 541 0.70 15.65 -6.81
N ALA A 542 0.07 14.73 -7.55
CA ALA A 542 -0.44 15.04 -8.88
C ALA A 542 -1.53 16.12 -8.89
N LEU A 543 -2.40 16.13 -7.88
CA LEU A 543 -3.43 17.15 -7.72
C LEU A 543 -2.83 18.52 -7.34
N LEU A 544 -1.79 18.53 -6.49
CA LEU A 544 -1.01 19.74 -6.18
C LEU A 544 -0.33 20.30 -7.43
N ASP A 545 0.31 19.46 -8.23
CA ASP A 545 0.95 19.88 -9.47
C ASP A 545 -0.07 20.53 -10.42
N ARG A 546 -1.24 19.91 -10.58
CA ARG A 546 -2.34 20.48 -11.38
C ARG A 546 -2.76 21.86 -10.86
N GLN A 547 -2.94 21.99 -9.55
CA GLN A 547 -3.41 23.22 -8.92
C GLN A 547 -2.36 24.35 -8.94
N CYS A 548 -1.11 24.04 -8.65
CA CYS A 548 -0.05 25.03 -8.43
C CYS A 548 0.80 25.31 -9.68
N CYS A 549 0.98 24.32 -10.57
CA CYS A 549 1.81 24.44 -11.76
C CYS A 549 0.98 24.59 -13.05
N GLY A 550 -0.35 24.37 -12.99
CA GLY A 550 -1.23 24.46 -14.16
C GLY A 550 -0.97 23.38 -15.20
N ILE A 551 -0.44 22.22 -14.80
CA ILE A 551 -0.28 21.07 -15.70
C ILE A 551 -1.64 20.46 -16.03
N THR A 552 -1.79 19.93 -17.24
CA THR A 552 -3.02 19.28 -17.72
C THR A 552 -2.86 17.77 -17.66
N GLY A 553 -3.59 17.14 -16.73
CA GLY A 553 -3.60 15.70 -16.53
C GLY A 553 -2.26 15.12 -16.08
N GLN A 554 -2.29 13.96 -15.43
CA GLN A 554 -1.07 13.26 -15.02
C GLN A 554 -1.37 11.78 -14.84
N THR A 555 -0.42 10.94 -15.23
CA THR A 555 -0.50 9.50 -14.94
C THR A 555 0.39 9.16 -13.78
N VAL A 556 -0.17 8.42 -12.82
CA VAL A 556 0.49 7.92 -11.63
C VAL A 556 0.57 6.40 -11.73
N GLU A 557 1.77 5.84 -11.77
CA GLU A 557 1.99 4.39 -11.69
C GLU A 557 2.57 4.03 -10.32
N VAL A 558 1.93 3.08 -9.62
CA VAL A 558 2.42 2.49 -8.37
C VAL A 558 2.43 0.99 -8.55
N ALA A 559 3.56 0.33 -8.33
CA ALA A 559 3.71 -1.12 -8.54
C ALA A 559 4.07 -1.81 -7.24
#